data_AF-A0A2I1HU35-F1
#
_entry.id   AF-A0A2I1HU35-F1
#
_cell.length_a   1.000
_cell.length_b   1.000
_cell.length_c   1.000
_cell.angle_alpha   90.00
_cell.angle_beta   90.00
_cell.angle_gamma   90.00
#
_symmetry.space_group_name_H-M   'P 1'
#
loop_
_entity.id
_entity.type
_entity.pdbx_description
1 polymer ?
#
loop_
_entity_poly.entity_id
_entity_poly.type
_entity_poly.pdbx_seq_one_letter_code
_entity_poly.pdbx_strand_id
1 'polypeptide(L)'
;FKNNGFAFRPEDWDRLVKIAEGNPDEQKIGAFGVGFYSLFSVTENPFVSSGGQGMAFFWRGNQIFTKQGPINDDDDKGWTTFLMDTREPLMIPNIEELSKFLVNSLGFTDNLKEISMYIDNKLITKLSKKMQDSKSIDITSGFNTFSSKNMFQL
;
A
#
# COMPACT_ATOMS: atom_id res chain seq x y z
N PHE A 1 -9.62 4.19 -2.77
CA PHE A 1 -8.66 3.05 -2.80
C PHE A 1 -8.96 2.15 -1.61
N LYS A 2 -8.85 0.82 -1.73
CA LYS A 2 -9.01 -0.08 -0.58
C LYS A 2 -8.16 -1.34 -0.66
N ASN A 3 -7.79 -1.89 0.50
CA ASN A 3 -7.04 -3.15 0.63
C ASN A 3 -7.56 -3.98 1.82
N ASN A 4 -7.35 -5.29 1.77
CA ASN A 4 -7.77 -6.25 2.80
C ASN A 4 -6.58 -6.79 3.61
N GLY A 5 -5.59 -5.94 3.87
CA GLY A 5 -4.50 -6.25 4.79
C GLY A 5 -4.95 -6.26 6.24
N PHE A 6 -3.98 -6.19 7.16
CA PHE A 6 -4.32 -6.03 8.58
C PHE A 6 -5.10 -4.74 8.80
N ALA A 7 -6.17 -4.82 9.61
CA ALA A 7 -6.84 -3.63 10.10
C ALA A 7 -5.85 -2.75 10.88
N PHE A 8 -6.04 -1.44 10.79
CA PHE A 8 -5.20 -0.49 11.49
C PHE A 8 -5.30 -0.68 13.00
N ARG A 9 -4.13 -0.82 13.61
CA ARG A 9 -3.95 -0.88 15.06
C ARG A 9 -3.87 0.54 15.61
N PRO A 10 -3.98 0.74 16.93
CA PRO A 10 -3.84 2.06 17.54
C PRO A 10 -2.59 2.82 17.07
N GLU A 11 -1.45 2.14 16.98
CA GLU A 11 -0.19 2.73 16.52
C GLU A 11 -0.19 3.14 15.04
N ASP A 12 -0.98 2.49 14.20
CA ASP A 12 -1.11 2.85 12.77
C ASP A 12 -1.89 4.16 12.62
N TRP A 13 -2.93 4.35 13.45
CA TRP A 13 -3.69 5.60 13.51
C TRP A 13 -2.84 6.77 13.99
N ASP A 14 -2.04 6.57 15.05
CA ASP A 14 -1.14 7.61 15.57
C ASP A 14 -0.10 8.04 14.53
N ARG A 15 0.46 7.08 13.77
CA ARG A 15 1.41 7.35 12.69
C ARG A 15 0.77 8.10 11.52
N LEU A 16 -0.50 7.85 11.23
CA LEU A 16 -1.23 8.50 10.13
C LEU A 16 -1.30 10.03 10.30
N VAL A 17 -1.29 10.51 11.55
CA VAL A 17 -1.37 11.94 11.90
C VAL A 17 0.00 12.62 11.90
N LYS A 18 1.10 11.85 11.96
CA LYS A 18 2.45 12.37 12.12
C LYS A 18 3.23 12.30 10.81
N ILE A 19 3.61 13.46 10.30
CA ILE A 19 4.46 13.56 9.11
C ILE A 19 5.88 13.12 9.48
N ALA A 20 6.51 12.35 8.59
CA ALA A 20 7.89 11.90 8.69
C ALA A 20 8.17 10.90 9.84
N GLU A 21 7.13 10.29 10.44
CA GLU A 21 7.26 9.20 11.40
C GLU A 21 6.95 7.86 10.70
N GLY A 22 7.92 7.38 9.92
CA GLY A 22 7.77 6.11 9.19
C GLY A 22 7.90 4.87 10.06
N ASN A 23 7.81 3.69 9.43
CA ASN A 23 7.92 2.43 10.14
C ASN A 23 9.40 2.02 10.28
N PRO A 24 9.94 1.85 11.51
CA PRO A 24 11.33 1.46 11.72
C PRO A 24 11.61 -0.03 11.40
N ASP A 25 10.57 -0.84 11.17
CA ASP A 25 10.70 -2.25 10.79
C ASP A 25 11.22 -2.39 9.35
N GLU A 26 12.42 -2.94 9.19
CA GLU A 26 13.09 -3.16 7.89
C GLU A 26 12.29 -4.08 6.95
N GLN A 27 11.37 -4.90 7.49
CA GLN A 27 10.48 -5.75 6.68
C GLN A 27 9.26 -5.00 6.16
N LYS A 28 9.09 -3.71 6.48
CA LYS A 28 7.94 -2.89 6.09
C LYS A 28 8.36 -1.82 5.09
N ILE A 29 7.51 -1.62 4.09
CA ILE A 29 7.65 -0.51 3.14
C ILE A 29 7.19 0.78 3.83
N GLY A 30 7.88 1.90 3.59
CA GLY A 30 7.48 3.22 4.11
C GLY A 30 8.31 3.72 5.30
N ALA A 31 9.63 3.55 5.25
CA ALA A 31 10.57 3.96 6.32
C ALA A 31 10.52 5.46 6.68
N PHE A 32 10.10 6.32 5.75
CA PHE A 32 10.04 7.77 5.97
C PHE A 32 8.67 8.28 6.42
N GLY A 33 7.58 7.52 6.27
CA GLY A 33 6.25 7.97 6.74
C GLY A 33 5.66 9.19 6.02
N VAL A 34 6.22 9.60 4.87
CA VAL A 34 5.71 10.75 4.09
C VAL A 34 4.75 10.38 2.97
N GLY A 35 4.72 9.10 2.56
CA GLY A 35 3.97 8.65 1.38
C GLY A 35 2.48 8.91 1.47
N PHE A 36 1.89 8.77 2.67
CA PHE A 36 0.47 9.04 2.88
C PHE A 36 0.10 10.49 2.51
N TYR A 37 0.91 11.47 2.90
CA TYR A 37 0.63 12.89 2.66
C TYR A 37 0.67 13.29 1.17
N SER A 38 1.18 12.43 0.28
CA SER A 38 1.08 12.66 -1.17
C SER A 38 -0.38 12.76 -1.66
N LEU A 39 -1.34 12.18 -0.94
CA LEU A 39 -2.78 12.33 -1.25
C LEU A 39 -3.22 13.79 -1.27
N PHE A 40 -2.58 14.66 -0.48
CA PHE A 40 -2.97 16.07 -0.40
C PHE A 40 -2.62 16.83 -1.68
N SER A 41 -1.95 16.19 -2.65
CA SER A 41 -1.83 16.73 -4.01
C SER A 41 -3.13 16.62 -4.82
N VAL A 42 -4.04 15.70 -4.47
CA VAL A 42 -5.29 15.45 -5.22
C VAL A 42 -6.58 15.69 -4.44
N THR A 43 -6.56 15.62 -3.11
CA THR A 43 -7.74 15.80 -2.24
C THR A 43 -7.48 16.76 -1.07
N GLU A 44 -8.53 17.45 -0.58
CA GLU A 44 -8.44 18.35 0.59
C GLU A 44 -8.82 17.68 1.91
N ASN A 45 -9.66 16.66 1.84
CA ASN A 45 -10.40 16.12 2.97
C ASN A 45 -10.48 14.59 2.83
N PRO A 46 -9.34 13.88 2.85
CA PRO A 46 -9.36 12.44 2.80
C PRO A 46 -10.06 11.88 4.04
N PHE A 47 -10.68 10.72 3.84
CA PHE A 47 -11.24 9.94 4.91
C PHE A 47 -10.70 8.52 4.84
N VAL A 48 -10.22 8.02 5.99
CA VAL A 48 -9.67 6.67 6.11
C VAL A 48 -10.54 5.87 7.04
N SER A 49 -10.99 4.69 6.61
CA SER A 49 -11.70 3.71 7.44
C SER A 49 -10.91 2.42 7.55
N SER A 50 -10.91 1.81 8.73
CA SER A 50 -10.32 0.50 8.99
C SER A 50 -10.81 -0.07 10.32
N GLY A 51 -11.25 -1.33 10.34
CA GLY A 51 -11.57 -2.04 11.59
C GLY A 51 -12.60 -1.35 12.48
N GLY A 52 -13.70 -0.84 11.92
CA GLY A 52 -14.75 -0.13 12.66
C GLY A 52 -14.37 1.27 13.16
N GLN A 53 -13.20 1.81 12.78
CA GLN A 53 -12.78 3.17 13.06
C GLN A 53 -12.66 3.97 11.77
N GLY A 54 -12.98 5.26 11.84
CA GLY A 54 -12.81 6.23 10.77
C GLY A 54 -11.99 7.43 11.24
N MET A 55 -11.16 7.97 10.35
CA MET A 55 -10.41 9.20 10.56
C MET A 55 -10.64 10.17 9.39
N ALA A 56 -11.20 11.33 9.71
CA ALA A 56 -11.35 12.44 8.78
C ALA A 56 -10.16 13.39 8.93
N PHE A 57 -9.59 13.83 7.81
CA PHE A 57 -8.65 14.94 7.77
C PHE A 57 -9.35 16.17 7.20
N PHE A 58 -9.06 17.34 7.75
CA PHE A 58 -9.64 18.60 7.29
C PHE A 58 -8.73 19.78 7.59
N TRP A 59 -8.79 20.80 6.74
CA TRP A 59 -8.02 22.03 6.91
C TRP A 59 -8.73 23.00 7.88
N ARG A 60 -7.93 23.65 8.73
CA ARG A 60 -8.33 24.88 9.42
C ARG A 60 -7.22 25.92 9.24
N GLY A 61 -7.46 26.89 8.37
CA GLY A 61 -6.40 27.78 7.89
C GLY A 61 -5.35 26.97 7.13
N ASN A 62 -4.07 27.17 7.48
CA ASN A 62 -2.94 26.51 6.82
C ASN A 62 -2.47 25.22 7.53
N GLN A 63 -3.30 24.66 8.41
CA GLN A 63 -2.97 23.45 9.18
C GLN A 63 -4.01 22.35 8.98
N ILE A 64 -3.53 21.11 8.92
CA ILE A 64 -4.34 19.90 8.82
C ILE A 64 -4.68 19.41 10.23
N PHE A 65 -5.96 19.12 10.45
CA PHE A 65 -6.47 18.51 11.68
C PHE A 65 -7.09 17.16 11.37
N THR A 66 -7.15 16.30 12.38
CA THR A 66 -7.79 15.00 12.28
C THR A 66 -8.90 14.84 13.32
N LYS A 67 -9.91 14.05 12.97
CA LYS A 67 -10.93 13.57 13.90
C LYS A 67 -11.14 12.08 13.68
N GLN A 68 -10.88 11.29 14.71
CA GLN A 68 -11.09 9.84 14.72
C GLN A 68 -12.36 9.49 15.51
N GLY A 69 -13.05 8.44 15.10
CA GLY A 69 -14.15 7.88 15.87
C GLY A 69 -14.67 6.55 15.31
N PRO A 70 -15.55 5.86 16.05
CA PRO A 70 -16.18 4.65 15.56
C PRO A 70 -17.10 4.95 14.37
N ILE A 71 -17.16 4.02 13.43
CA ILE A 71 -18.05 4.08 12.27
C ILE A 71 -18.77 2.75 12.10
N ASN A 72 -19.91 2.77 11.43
CA ASN A 72 -20.49 1.54 10.92
C ASN A 72 -19.82 1.21 9.57
N ASP A 73 -19.15 0.06 9.50
CA ASP A 73 -18.43 -0.44 8.32
C ASP A 73 -18.99 -1.78 7.81
N ASP A 74 -20.26 -2.10 8.09
CA ASP A 74 -20.91 -3.37 7.73
C ASP A 74 -20.68 -3.76 6.25
N ASP A 75 -20.76 -2.80 5.32
CA ASP A 75 -20.60 -3.01 3.87
C ASP A 75 -19.14 -3.17 3.41
N ASP A 76 -18.16 -2.81 4.23
CA ASP A 76 -16.72 -2.81 3.90
C ASP A 76 -15.88 -3.51 4.97
N LYS A 77 -16.51 -4.41 5.73
CA LYS A 77 -15.90 -5.12 6.85
C LYS A 77 -14.64 -5.85 6.42
N GLY A 78 -13.55 -5.62 7.14
CA GLY A 78 -12.24 -6.21 6.86
C GLY A 78 -11.43 -5.50 5.78
N TRP A 79 -11.94 -4.41 5.21
CA TRP A 79 -11.19 -3.52 4.33
C TRP A 79 -10.65 -2.31 5.10
N THR A 80 -9.48 -1.86 4.65
CA THR A 80 -8.99 -0.51 4.92
C THR A 80 -9.22 0.32 3.67
N THR A 81 -9.99 1.38 3.80
CA THR A 81 -10.45 2.20 2.68
C THR A 81 -10.01 3.65 2.85
N PHE A 82 -9.54 4.22 1.74
CA PHE A 82 -9.13 5.61 1.61
C PHE A 82 -10.07 6.26 0.60
N LEU A 83 -10.93 7.13 1.09
CA LEU A 83 -11.82 7.98 0.32
C LEU A 83 -11.11 9.32 0.08
N MET A 84 -11.11 9.77 -1.17
CA MET A 84 -10.38 10.95 -1.61
C MET A 84 -11.24 11.67 -2.63
N ASP A 85 -11.99 12.67 -2.16
CA ASP A 85 -12.73 13.56 -3.06
C ASP A 85 -11.73 14.46 -3.79
N THR A 86 -11.72 14.39 -5.10
CA THR A 86 -10.74 15.10 -5.92
C THR A 86 -11.11 16.57 -6.04
N ARG A 87 -10.12 17.46 -5.94
CA ARG A 87 -10.34 18.91 -6.08
C ARG A 87 -10.97 19.30 -7.42
N GLU A 88 -10.47 18.65 -8.45
CA GLU A 88 -10.89 18.80 -9.83
C GLU A 88 -11.07 17.40 -10.44
N PRO A 89 -11.87 17.27 -11.50
CA PRO A 89 -12.00 16.01 -12.22
C PRO A 89 -10.62 15.51 -12.69
N LEU A 90 -10.19 14.34 -12.19
CA LEU A 90 -8.93 13.74 -12.62
C LEU A 90 -9.08 13.19 -14.03
N MET A 91 -8.07 13.43 -14.88
CA MET A 91 -7.99 12.74 -16.15
C MET A 91 -7.68 11.26 -15.93
N ILE A 92 -8.41 10.40 -16.64
CA ILE A 92 -8.13 8.96 -16.62
C ILE A 92 -6.71 8.74 -17.15
N PRO A 93 -5.83 8.08 -16.39
CA PRO A 93 -4.46 7.85 -16.84
C PRO A 93 -4.42 6.87 -18.01
N ASN A 94 -3.28 6.78 -18.68
CA ASN A 94 -3.04 5.69 -19.63
C ASN A 94 -3.08 4.35 -18.87
N ILE A 95 -4.18 3.60 -19.07
CA ILE A 95 -4.46 2.35 -18.38
C ILE A 95 -3.37 1.31 -18.65
N GLU A 96 -2.81 1.27 -19.86
CA GLU A 96 -1.78 0.31 -20.22
C GLU A 96 -0.46 0.61 -19.49
N GLU A 97 -0.03 1.87 -19.48
CA GLU A 97 1.17 2.31 -18.76
C GLU A 97 1.04 2.09 -17.26
N LEU A 98 -0.11 2.47 -16.68
CA LEU A 98 -0.40 2.23 -15.27
C LEU A 98 -0.39 0.73 -14.95
N SER A 99 -0.98 -0.09 -15.82
CA SER A 99 -1.00 -1.55 -15.63
C SER A 99 0.41 -2.14 -15.69
N LYS A 100 1.24 -1.71 -16.64
CA LYS A 100 2.66 -2.12 -16.71
C LYS A 100 3.41 -1.75 -15.44
N PHE A 101 3.22 -0.52 -14.95
CA PHE A 101 3.80 -0.07 -13.70
C PHE A 101 3.36 -0.95 -12.50
N LEU A 102 2.07 -1.25 -12.40
CA LEU A 102 1.52 -2.08 -11.31
C LEU A 102 2.00 -3.53 -11.38
N VAL A 103 2.10 -4.12 -12.58
CA VAL A 103 2.66 -5.48 -12.77
C VAL A 103 4.10 -5.55 -12.29
N ASN A 104 4.93 -4.58 -12.70
CA ASN A 104 6.33 -4.53 -12.27
C ASN A 104 6.46 -4.36 -10.76
N SER A 105 5.61 -3.52 -10.16
CA SER A 105 5.58 -3.28 -8.71
C SER A 105 5.10 -4.52 -7.93
N LEU A 106 4.14 -5.27 -8.47
CA LEU A 106 3.54 -6.43 -7.80
C LEU A 106 4.56 -7.54 -7.55
N GLY A 107 5.60 -7.66 -8.39
CA GLY A 107 6.70 -8.61 -8.20
C GLY A 107 7.49 -8.41 -6.90
N PHE A 108 7.55 -7.17 -6.38
CA PHE A 108 8.32 -6.81 -5.18
C PHE A 108 7.50 -6.81 -3.88
N THR A 109 6.31 -7.39 -3.91
CA THR A 109 5.44 -7.47 -2.73
C THR A 109 5.38 -8.90 -2.23
N ASP A 110 5.35 -9.14 -0.92
CA ASP A 110 5.20 -10.50 -0.41
C ASP A 110 3.73 -10.90 -0.27
N ASN A 111 2.94 -10.00 0.30
CA ASN A 111 1.56 -10.29 0.70
C ASN A 111 0.53 -9.91 -0.36
N LEU A 112 0.81 -8.92 -1.21
CA LEU A 112 -0.12 -8.48 -2.25
C LEU A 112 -0.15 -9.50 -3.39
N LYS A 113 -1.33 -10.09 -3.65
CA LYS A 113 -1.53 -11.12 -4.68
C LYS A 113 -2.36 -10.63 -5.86
N GLU A 114 -3.27 -9.70 -5.63
CA GLU A 114 -4.23 -9.25 -6.63
C GLU A 114 -4.43 -7.74 -6.56
N ILE A 115 -4.54 -7.10 -7.72
CA ILE A 115 -4.93 -5.69 -7.86
C ILE A 115 -6.07 -5.62 -8.86
N SER A 116 -7.18 -5.00 -8.47
CA SER A 116 -8.34 -4.78 -9.33
C SER A 116 -8.63 -3.28 -9.40
N MET A 117 -8.74 -2.75 -10.63
CA MET A 117 -8.99 -1.33 -10.89
C MET A 117 -10.35 -1.15 -11.56
N TYR A 118 -11.12 -0.20 -11.05
CA TYR A 118 -12.47 0.10 -11.50
C TYR A 118 -12.61 1.58 -11.87
N ILE A 119 -13.42 1.86 -12.89
CA ILE A 119 -13.88 3.21 -13.25
C ILE A 119 -15.39 3.12 -13.34
N ASP A 120 -16.11 3.99 -12.63
CA ASP A 120 -17.58 4.00 -12.57
C ASP A 120 -18.17 2.60 -12.32
N ASN A 121 -17.61 1.88 -11.34
CA ASN A 121 -17.95 0.52 -10.95
C ASN A 121 -17.71 -0.57 -12.02
N LYS A 122 -17.11 -0.22 -13.16
CA LYS A 122 -16.72 -1.18 -14.21
C LYS A 122 -15.27 -1.62 -14.01
N LEU A 123 -15.04 -2.93 -13.97
CA LEU A 123 -13.68 -3.49 -13.90
C LEU A 123 -12.93 -3.19 -15.20
N ILE A 124 -11.80 -2.49 -15.08
CA ILE A 124 -10.95 -2.09 -16.21
C ILE A 124 -9.73 -2.99 -16.32
N THR A 125 -9.11 -3.34 -15.19
CA THR A 125 -7.92 -4.19 -15.17
C THR A 125 -7.88 -5.02 -13.91
N LYS A 126 -7.46 -6.28 -14.07
CA LYS A 126 -7.22 -7.23 -13.00
C LYS A 126 -5.84 -7.85 -13.16
N LEU A 127 -4.98 -7.66 -12.18
CA LEU A 127 -3.62 -8.20 -12.14
C LEU A 127 -3.53 -9.22 -11.02
N SER A 128 -2.90 -10.36 -11.29
CA SER A 128 -2.70 -11.41 -10.30
C SER A 128 -1.27 -11.94 -10.32
N LYS A 129 -0.73 -12.23 -9.14
CA LYS A 129 0.57 -12.85 -8.96
C LYS A 129 0.40 -14.17 -8.23
N LYS A 130 0.97 -15.22 -8.81
CA LYS A 130 1.14 -16.52 -8.15
C LYS A 130 2.54 -16.55 -7.54
N MET A 131 2.61 -16.83 -6.25
CA MET A 131 3.91 -17.08 -5.62
C MET A 131 4.15 -18.58 -5.66
N GLN A 132 5.35 -18.95 -6.09
CA GLN A 132 5.80 -20.32 -6.14
C GLN A 132 6.57 -20.61 -4.86
N ASP A 133 6.39 -21.81 -4.30
CA ASP A 133 7.18 -22.26 -3.17
C ASP A 133 8.66 -22.32 -3.55
N SER A 134 9.53 -21.95 -2.61
CA SER A 134 10.97 -22.08 -2.78
C SER A 134 11.32 -23.54 -3.07
N LYS A 135 11.86 -23.79 -4.26
CA LYS A 135 12.45 -25.09 -4.58
C LYS A 135 13.93 -25.05 -4.28
N SER A 136 14.41 -26.04 -3.52
CA SER A 136 15.85 -26.28 -3.40
C SER A 136 16.43 -26.48 -4.80
N ILE A 137 17.47 -25.74 -5.13
CA ILE A 137 18.26 -25.96 -6.34
C ILE A 137 19.48 -26.76 -5.89
N ASP A 138 19.60 -27.99 -6.38
CA ASP A 138 20.84 -28.73 -6.20
C ASP A 138 21.93 -28.09 -7.08
N ILE A 139 22.93 -27.51 -6.42
CA ILE A 139 24.13 -27.03 -7.10
C ILE A 139 24.92 -28.27 -7.51
N THR A 140 25.14 -28.46 -8.80
CA THR A 140 25.91 -29.62 -9.27
C THR A 140 27.36 -29.52 -8.75
N SER A 141 27.95 -30.66 -8.40
CA SER A 141 29.28 -30.74 -7.79
C SER A 141 30.43 -30.19 -8.65
N GLY A 142 30.16 -29.81 -9.90
CA GLY A 142 31.12 -29.17 -10.80
C GLY A 142 31.23 -27.65 -10.60
N PHE A 143 30.34 -27.03 -9.83
CA PHE A 143 30.42 -25.60 -9.52
C PHE A 143 31.24 -25.36 -8.26
N ASN A 144 32.18 -24.42 -8.33
CA ASN A 144 32.86 -23.92 -7.15
C ASN A 144 31.89 -23.05 -6.35
N THR A 145 31.45 -23.55 -5.20
CA THR A 145 30.55 -22.84 -4.28
C THR A 145 31.29 -21.85 -3.37
N PHE A 146 32.63 -21.79 -3.46
CA PHE A 146 33.44 -20.88 -2.67
C PHE A 146 33.74 -19.58 -3.42
N SER A 147 33.74 -18.48 -2.68
CA SER A 147 34.25 -17.21 -3.21
C SER A 147 35.74 -17.30 -3.53
N SER A 148 36.26 -16.38 -4.35
CA SER A 148 37.67 -16.38 -4.78
C SER A 148 38.70 -16.34 -3.64
N LYS A 149 38.28 -15.94 -2.43
CA LYS A 149 39.09 -15.93 -1.21
C LYS A 149 38.60 -16.94 -0.14
N ASN A 150 37.69 -17.84 -0.50
CA ASN A 150 37.04 -18.80 0.40
C ASN A 150 36.38 -18.17 1.63
N MET A 151 35.96 -16.90 1.55
CA MET A 151 35.32 -16.20 2.66
C MET A 151 33.83 -16.55 2.80
N PHE A 152 33.24 -17.10 1.74
CA PHE A 152 31.83 -17.46 1.69
C PHE A 152 31.68 -18.78 0.95
N GLN A 153 30.72 -19.58 1.37
CA GLN A 153 30.29 -20.80 0.74
C GLN A 153 28.77 -20.72 0.53
N LEU A 154 28.34 -21.00 -0.71
CA LEU A 154 26.93 -21.20 -1.07
C LEU A 154 26.37 -22.49 -0.48
#